data_AF-A0A4Q1VQK0-F1
#
_entry.id   AF-A0A4Q1VQK0-F1
#
_cell.length_a   1.000
_cell.length_b   1.000
_cell.length_c   1.000
_cell.angle_alpha   90.00
_cell.angle_beta   90.00
_cell.angle_gamma   90.00
#
_symmetry.space_group_name_H-M   'P 1'
#
loop_
_entity.id
_entity.type
_entity.pdbx_description
1 polymer ?
#
loop_
_entity_poly.entity_id
_entity_poly.type
_entity_poly.pdbx_seq_one_letter_code
_entity_poly.pdbx_strand_id
1 'polypeptide(L)'
;MSIILQSTVGGFEAPFMRRLPLVEQAMREHGLEPSEFVISKDYASTATIPIMGPFFFNYSVFFGEETFTVTEPNDMVFLDYFFKRVLAADDPPELPRRPGLMRRFFGWMAETV
;
A
#
# COMPACT_ATOMS: atom_id res chain seq x y z
N MET A 1 -7.98 -16.29 -1.22
CA MET A 1 -8.63 -15.53 -2.30
C MET A 1 -7.66 -14.45 -2.83
N SER A 2 -8.05 -13.57 -3.76
CA SER A 2 -7.18 -12.53 -4.36
C SER A 2 -7.47 -11.13 -3.79
N ILE A 3 -6.50 -10.22 -3.90
CA ILE A 3 -6.64 -8.80 -3.54
C ILE A 3 -7.75 -8.17 -4.39
N ILE A 4 -8.53 -7.30 -3.77
CA ILE A 4 -9.59 -6.56 -4.46
C ILE A 4 -8.98 -5.28 -5.04
N LEU A 5 -9.12 -5.09 -6.35
CA LEU A 5 -8.63 -3.90 -7.04
C LEU A 5 -9.79 -2.96 -7.36
N GLN A 6 -9.61 -1.68 -7.02
CA GLN A 6 -10.53 -0.60 -7.30
C GLN A 6 -9.77 0.55 -7.96
N SER A 7 -10.41 1.21 -8.92
CA SER A 7 -9.80 2.39 -9.53
C SER A 7 -10.87 3.31 -10.08
N THR A 8 -10.70 4.61 -9.85
CA THR A 8 -11.57 5.67 -10.38
C THR A 8 -10.98 6.34 -11.62
N VAL A 9 -9.74 5.98 -12.00
CA VAL A 9 -8.92 6.70 -12.99
C VAL A 9 -8.43 5.86 -14.17
N GLY A 10 -8.96 4.64 -14.29
CA GLY A 10 -8.60 3.66 -15.32
C GLY A 10 -8.10 2.35 -14.74
N GLY A 11 -7.85 1.32 -15.56
CA GLY A 11 -7.36 0.03 -15.07
C GLY A 11 -5.94 0.11 -14.47
N PHE A 12 -5.57 -0.91 -13.71
CA PHE A 12 -4.18 -1.16 -13.37
C PHE A 12 -3.40 -1.62 -14.61
N GLU A 13 -2.14 -1.24 -14.69
CA GLU A 13 -1.23 -1.57 -15.76
C GLU A 13 -1.07 -3.10 -15.91
N ALA A 14 -0.96 -3.58 -17.15
CA ALA A 14 -0.72 -5.00 -17.41
C ALA A 14 0.49 -5.62 -16.65
N PRO A 15 1.67 -4.95 -16.52
CA PRO A 15 2.76 -5.47 -15.69
C PRO A 15 2.41 -5.59 -14.20
N PHE A 16 1.56 -4.70 -13.66
CA PHE A 16 1.07 -4.79 -12.29
C PHE A 16 0.24 -6.07 -12.11
N MET A 17 -0.73 -6.29 -13.00
CA MET A 17 -1.60 -7.46 -12.98
C MET A 17 -0.82 -8.77 -13.09
N ARG A 18 0.30 -8.80 -13.82
CA ARG A 18 1.17 -9.99 -13.94
C ARG A 18 1.97 -10.29 -12.67
N ARG A 19 2.33 -9.27 -11.88
CA ARG A 19 3.14 -9.44 -10.66
C ARG A 19 2.28 -9.58 -9.40
N LEU A 20 1.05 -9.10 -9.41
CA LEU A 20 0.15 -9.17 -8.27
C LEU A 20 0.01 -10.59 -7.68
N PRO A 21 -0.11 -11.69 -8.46
CA PRO A 21 -0.19 -13.04 -7.91
C PRO A 21 1.04 -13.46 -7.08
N LEU A 22 2.23 -12.92 -7.39
CA LEU A 22 3.45 -13.19 -6.61
C LEU A 22 3.39 -12.51 -5.24
N VAL A 23 2.82 -11.31 -5.19
CA VAL A 23 2.61 -10.56 -3.95
C VAL A 23 1.57 -11.27 -3.09
N GLU A 24 0.46 -11.68 -3.68
CA GLU A 24 -0.57 -12.48 -2.98
C GLU A 24 -0.02 -13.78 -2.42
N GLN A 25 0.86 -14.44 -3.17
CA GLN A 25 1.51 -15.67 -2.71
C GLN A 25 2.41 -15.39 -1.51
N ALA A 26 3.24 -14.35 -1.56
CA ALA A 26 4.06 -13.94 -0.43
C ALA A 26 3.19 -13.58 0.79
N MET A 27 2.11 -12.81 0.60
CA MET A 27 1.17 -12.49 1.67
C MET A 27 0.64 -13.74 2.37
N ARG A 28 0.22 -14.76 1.61
CA ARG A 28 -0.24 -16.05 2.17
C ARG A 28 0.88 -16.78 2.92
N GLU A 29 2.10 -16.76 2.40
CA GLU A 29 3.27 -17.36 3.07
C GLU A 29 3.57 -16.67 4.40
N HIS A 30 3.31 -15.36 4.51
CA HIS A 30 3.40 -14.57 5.73
C HIS A 30 2.13 -14.59 6.61
N GLY A 31 1.13 -15.42 6.26
CA GLY A 31 -0.10 -15.58 7.04
C GLY A 31 -1.11 -14.43 6.90
N LEU A 32 -0.94 -13.56 5.90
CA LEU A 32 -1.91 -12.52 5.53
C LEU A 32 -2.91 -13.08 4.51
N GLU A 33 -4.20 -12.79 4.65
CA GLU A 33 -5.21 -13.20 3.66
C GLU A 33 -5.38 -12.10 2.60
N PRO A 34 -5.02 -12.35 1.32
CA PRO A 34 -5.03 -11.29 0.31
C PRO A 34 -6.41 -10.67 0.05
N SER A 35 -7.51 -11.41 0.25
CA SER A 35 -8.86 -10.85 0.05
C SER A 35 -9.32 -9.85 1.11
N GLU A 36 -8.61 -9.74 2.22
CA GLU A 36 -8.87 -8.68 3.20
C GLU A 36 -8.31 -7.33 2.74
N PHE A 37 -7.48 -7.33 1.69
CA PHE A 37 -6.86 -6.13 1.14
C PHE A 37 -7.67 -5.59 -0.05
N VAL A 38 -7.89 -4.28 -0.02
CA VAL A 38 -8.43 -3.52 -1.15
C VAL A 38 -7.41 -2.48 -1.57
N ILE A 39 -7.03 -2.45 -2.85
CA ILE A 39 -6.15 -1.43 -3.41
C ILE A 39 -7.01 -0.51 -4.29
N SER A 40 -7.18 0.74 -3.87
CA SER A 40 -7.79 1.81 -4.66
C SER A 40 -6.73 2.64 -5.36
N LYS A 41 -6.99 3.02 -6.62
CA LYS A 41 -6.19 3.96 -7.40
C LYS A 41 -7.04 5.17 -7.78
N ASP A 42 -6.55 6.35 -7.42
CA ASP A 42 -7.21 7.64 -7.63
C ASP A 42 -6.22 8.67 -8.22
N TYR A 43 -6.71 9.73 -8.87
CA TYR A 43 -5.84 10.79 -9.37
C TYR A 43 -5.30 11.54 -8.17
N ALA A 44 -3.99 11.77 -8.12
CA ALA A 44 -3.45 12.70 -7.15
C ALA A 44 -3.96 14.10 -7.52
N SER A 45 -4.85 14.66 -6.71
CA SER A 45 -5.23 16.07 -6.86
C SER A 45 -3.96 16.90 -6.66
N THR A 46 -3.58 17.67 -7.67
CA THR A 46 -2.35 18.48 -7.78
C THR A 46 -2.22 19.60 -6.74
N ALA A 47 -2.99 19.56 -5.65
CA ALA A 47 -3.18 20.68 -4.73
C ALA A 47 -2.23 20.73 -3.53
N THR A 48 -1.46 19.67 -3.22
CA THR A 48 -0.73 19.62 -1.93
C THR A 48 0.79 19.79 -2.05
N ILE A 49 1.43 19.45 -3.17
CA ILE A 49 2.90 19.54 -3.30
C ILE A 49 3.31 20.17 -4.64
N PRO A 50 3.73 21.45 -4.68
CA PRO A 50 4.03 22.18 -5.93
C PRO A 50 5.27 21.69 -6.69
N ILE A 51 6.00 20.69 -6.17
CA ILE A 51 7.22 20.13 -6.77
C ILE A 51 6.93 18.82 -7.55
N MET A 52 5.79 18.15 -7.28
CA MET A 52 5.41 16.92 -7.98
C MET A 52 4.62 17.25 -9.25
N GLY A 53 5.15 16.84 -10.42
CA GLY A 53 4.53 17.06 -11.72
C GLY A 53 3.12 16.44 -11.87
N PRO A 54 2.39 16.74 -12.96
CA PRO A 54 0.94 16.52 -13.06
C PRO A 54 0.48 15.06 -13.29
N PHE A 55 1.30 14.05 -12.97
CA PHE A 55 1.07 12.65 -13.41
C PHE A 55 1.25 11.61 -12.28
N PHE A 56 0.82 11.91 -11.06
CA PHE A 56 0.84 10.95 -9.95
C PHE A 56 -0.54 10.39 -9.66
N PHE A 57 -0.56 9.21 -9.05
CA PHE A 57 -1.75 8.55 -8.57
C PHE A 57 -1.66 8.36 -7.06
N ASN A 58 -2.79 8.51 -6.39
CA ASN A 58 -2.94 8.11 -5.00
C ASN A 58 -3.37 6.64 -4.97
N TYR A 59 -2.54 5.81 -4.36
CA TYR A 59 -2.84 4.41 -4.10
C TYR A 59 -3.23 4.26 -2.64
N SER A 60 -4.48 3.92 -2.38
CA SER A 60 -4.97 3.66 -1.03
C SER A 60 -5.13 2.16 -0.83
N VAL A 61 -4.50 1.62 0.22
CA VAL A 61 -4.64 0.21 0.59
C VAL A 61 -5.44 0.13 1.87
N PHE A 62 -6.56 -0.59 1.82
CA PHE A 62 -7.45 -0.85 2.94
C PHE A 62 -7.25 -2.29 3.42
N PHE A 63 -7.15 -2.49 4.72
CA PHE A 63 -7.07 -3.80 5.35
C PHE A 63 -7.78 -3.75 6.71
N GLY A 64 -8.89 -4.47 6.83
CA GLY A 64 -9.72 -4.39 8.03
C GLY A 64 -10.22 -2.96 8.31
N GLU A 65 -9.82 -2.39 9.46
CA GLU A 65 -10.11 -1.00 9.85
C GLU A 65 -8.97 -0.03 9.49
N GLU A 66 -7.87 -0.55 8.95
CA GLU A 66 -6.68 0.24 8.63
C GLU A 66 -6.67 0.67 7.17
N THR A 67 -6.09 1.85 6.92
CA THR A 67 -5.90 2.37 5.56
C THR A 67 -4.64 3.20 5.51
N PHE A 68 -3.87 3.06 4.43
CA PHE A 68 -2.81 4.00 4.11
C PHE A 68 -2.92 4.43 2.65
N THR A 69 -2.46 5.65 2.38
CA THR A 69 -2.40 6.21 1.03
C THR A 69 -0.97 6.60 0.72
N VAL A 70 -0.49 6.22 -0.46
CA VAL A 70 0.82 6.64 -0.99
C VAL A 70 0.63 7.25 -2.37
N THR A 71 1.37 8.33 -2.65
CA THR A 71 1.35 9.00 -3.95
C THR A 71 2.53 8.50 -4.77
N GLU A 72 2.25 7.78 -5.85
CA GLU A 72 3.28 7.18 -6.69
C GLU A 72 3.05 7.51 -8.17
N PRO A 73 4.11 7.58 -8.98
CA PRO A 73 4.02 7.99 -10.39
C PRO A 73 3.41 6.92 -11.29
N ASN A 74 3.42 5.64 -10.89
CA ASN A 74 2.87 4.53 -11.67
C ASN A 74 2.64 3.27 -10.81
N ASP A 75 1.91 2.32 -11.38
CA ASP A 75 1.45 1.12 -10.67
C ASP A 75 2.62 0.23 -10.23
N MET A 76 3.71 0.21 -11.00
CA MET A 76 4.86 -0.65 -10.73
C MET A 76 5.70 -0.16 -9.56
N VAL A 77 5.87 1.16 -9.42
CA VAL A 77 6.55 1.76 -8.26
C VAL A 77 5.74 1.51 -6.99
N PHE A 78 4.43 1.75 -7.07
CA PHE A 78 3.52 1.41 -5.98
C PHE A 78 3.57 -0.08 -5.61
N LEU A 79 3.56 -0.99 -6.59
CA LEU A 79 3.60 -2.42 -6.32
C LEU A 79 4.89 -2.87 -5.64
N ASP A 80 6.04 -2.32 -6.05
CA ASP A 80 7.34 -2.60 -5.42
C ASP A 80 7.36 -2.09 -3.97
N TYR A 81 6.83 -0.89 -3.73
CA TYR A 81 6.65 -0.34 -2.39
C TYR A 81 5.75 -1.23 -1.53
N PHE A 82 4.58 -1.60 -2.05
CA PHE A 82 3.63 -2.46 -1.35
C PHE A 82 4.21 -3.84 -1.04
N PHE A 83 4.90 -4.45 -2.01
CA PHE A 83 5.54 -5.74 -1.83
C PHE A 83 6.62 -5.70 -0.75
N LYS A 84 7.53 -4.72 -0.79
CA LYS A 84 8.54 -4.53 0.26
C LYS A 84 7.90 -4.35 1.64
N ARG A 85 6.77 -3.66 1.70
CA ARG A 85 6.04 -3.41 2.95
C ARG A 85 5.34 -4.66 3.50
N VAL A 86 4.77 -5.49 2.62
CA VAL A 86 4.24 -6.82 2.99
C VAL A 86 5.36 -7.70 3.53
N LEU A 87 6.52 -7.74 2.88
CA LEU A 87 7.66 -8.53 3.34
C LEU A 87 8.28 -8.00 4.64
N ALA A 88 8.33 -6.68 4.82
CA ALA A 88 8.87 -6.05 6.02
C ALA A 88 8.00 -6.22 7.27
N ALA A 89 6.76 -6.73 7.13
CA ALA A 89 5.88 -7.03 8.25
C ALA A 89 6.44 -8.12 9.19
N ASP A 90 7.44 -8.90 8.74
CA ASP A 90 8.10 -9.95 9.52
C ASP A 90 9.20 -9.44 10.47
N ASP A 91 9.74 -8.24 10.26
CA ASP A 91 10.79 -7.69 11.12
C ASP A 91 10.21 -6.76 12.21
N PRO A 92 10.58 -6.93 13.49
CA PRO A 92 10.13 -6.04 14.54
C PRO A 92 10.70 -4.63 14.29
N PRO A 93 9.87 -3.59 14.11
CA PRO A 93 10.38 -2.26 13.84
C PRO A 93 11.07 -1.69 15.09
N GLU A 94 12.37 -1.42 15.01
CA GLU A 94 13.08 -0.57 15.99
C GLU A 94 12.83 0.90 15.67
N LEU A 95 11.76 1.50 16.20
CA LEU A 95 11.60 2.97 16.23
C LEU A 95 10.85 3.48 17.49
N PRO A 96 11.07 4.75 17.89
CA PRO A 96 11.01 5.19 19.28
C PRO A 96 9.58 5.32 19.82
N ARG A 97 9.42 4.87 21.06
CA ARG A 97 8.17 4.80 21.82
C ARG A 97 7.53 6.18 21.99
N ARG A 98 6.36 6.39 21.39
CA ARG A 98 5.38 7.38 21.89
C ARG A 98 4.35 6.68 22.79
N PRO A 99 4.03 7.22 23.98
CA PRO A 99 3.13 6.57 24.91
C PRO A 99 1.68 6.96 24.61
N GLY A 100 0.85 5.98 24.28
CA GLY A 100 -0.60 6.18 24.23
C GLY A 100 -1.31 5.20 23.31
N LEU A 101 -2.09 4.31 23.93
CA LEU A 101 -3.06 3.38 23.35
C LEU A 101 -2.53 2.07 22.71
N MET A 102 -2.86 0.99 23.41
CA MET A 102 -2.95 -0.42 23.01
C MET A 102 -1.93 -0.95 22.01
N ARG A 103 -0.89 -1.55 22.58
CA ARG A 103 0.11 -2.38 21.93
C ARG A 103 -0.53 -3.71 21.50
N ARG A 104 -0.79 -3.92 20.20
CA ARG A 104 -0.73 -5.25 19.54
C ARG A 104 -1.01 -5.18 18.04
N PHE A 105 0.00 -5.67 17.30
CA PHE A 105 0.10 -5.92 15.86
C PHE A 105 0.25 -4.66 15.00
N PHE A 106 1.41 -4.56 14.36
CA PHE A 106 1.71 -3.65 13.24
C PHE A 106 1.83 -2.15 13.60
N GLY A 107 3.05 -1.76 14.03
CA GLY A 107 3.47 -0.37 14.22
C GLY A 107 3.63 0.41 12.91
N TRP A 108 2.53 0.66 12.21
CA TRP A 108 2.49 1.21 10.85
C TRP A 108 2.20 2.72 10.88
N MET A 109 3.12 3.54 11.40
CA MET A 109 2.96 4.99 11.35
C MET A 109 4.31 5.71 11.34
N ALA A 110 4.76 6.13 10.16
CA ALA A 110 5.35 7.43 9.88
C ALA A 110 5.99 7.36 8.50
N GLU A 111 5.47 8.12 7.54
CA GLU A 111 6.19 9.26 6.96
C GLU A 111 5.30 9.87 5.87
N THR A 112 4.59 10.94 6.20
CA THR A 112 4.14 11.93 5.23
C THR A 112 4.95 13.18 5.52
N VAL A 113 5.93 13.47 4.66
CA VAL A 113 6.49 14.82 4.51
C VAL A 113 5.73 15.50 3.38
#